data_AF-A0A804MZL4-F1
#
_entry.id   AF-A0A804MZL4-F1
#
_cell.length_a   1.000
_cell.length_b   1.000
_cell.length_c   1.000
_cell.angle_alpha   90.00
_cell.angle_beta   90.00
_cell.angle_gamma   90.00
#
_symmetry.space_group_name_H-M   'P 1'
#
loop_
_entity.id
_entity.type
_entity.pdbx_description
1 polymer ?
#
loop_
_entity_poly.entity_id
_entity_poly.type
_entity_poly.pdbx_seq_one_letter_code
_entity_poly.pdbx_strand_id
1 'polypeptide(L)'
;MKLLLELLILLQGSLNDVGSVDVFSWIRCLDLRTLAVLTNSTLSSSSDPHNISFHYLIPEGGNDKLSYFKLKVLLPDSDLTVTSQKQIKDKLNVATPKGNFLWLFHIELSPFLIAKSQLSKKRFVYIAADSIIKGKVEDLGRMELGGYAIGAVEDCSKRLSDYISMDVLSAIQRAGATFSWVPKEPYNEDACLLDFDVLLMEPRKLEKTLITSIMWWATGCLQQ
;
A
#
# COMPACT_ATOMS: atom_id res chain seq x y z
N MET A 1 -16.53 12.68 -11.12
CA MET A 1 -16.13 13.81 -12.00
C MET A 1 -15.31 14.90 -11.29
N LYS A 2 -15.39 15.07 -9.96
CA LYS A 2 -14.59 16.09 -9.23
C LYS A 2 -13.10 15.71 -9.05
N LEU A 3 -12.80 14.42 -8.87
CA LEU A 3 -11.41 13.92 -8.75
C LEU A 3 -10.63 13.91 -10.08
N LEU A 4 -11.32 13.71 -11.22
CA LEU A 4 -10.67 13.69 -12.54
C LEU A 4 -10.02 15.04 -12.90
N LEU A 5 -10.51 16.14 -12.32
CA LEU A 5 -9.99 17.48 -12.54
C LEU A 5 -8.86 17.85 -11.55
N GLU A 6 -8.83 17.26 -10.35
CA GLU A 6 -7.78 17.53 -9.37
C GLU A 6 -6.46 16.83 -9.73
N LEU A 7 -6.50 15.63 -10.32
CA LEU A 7 -5.30 14.89 -10.71
C LEU A 7 -4.47 15.57 -11.82
N LEU A 8 -5.12 16.30 -12.74
CA LEU A 8 -4.40 17.01 -13.81
C LEU A 8 -3.91 18.40 -13.37
N ILE A 9 -4.57 19.04 -12.40
CA ILE A 9 -4.23 20.39 -11.94
C ILE A 9 -3.11 20.37 -10.87
N LEU A 10 -2.97 19.30 -10.09
CA LEU A 10 -1.95 19.23 -9.02
C LEU A 10 -0.51 19.00 -9.53
N LEU A 11 -0.30 18.73 -10.83
CA LEU A 11 1.03 18.64 -11.43
C LEU A 11 1.81 19.99 -11.47
N GLN A 12 1.25 21.08 -10.93
CA GLN A 12 1.93 22.38 -10.81
C GLN A 12 2.12 22.87 -9.36
N GLY A 13 2.21 21.95 -8.39
CA GLY A 13 2.42 22.26 -6.97
C GLY A 13 3.85 22.63 -6.56
N SER A 14 4.08 23.94 -6.33
CA SER A 14 4.96 24.62 -5.36
C SER A 14 6.21 23.91 -4.79
N LEU A 15 7.38 24.54 -5.03
CA LEU A 15 8.76 24.28 -4.55
C LEU A 15 8.97 24.44 -3.02
N ASN A 16 8.14 23.84 -2.17
CA ASN A 16 8.36 23.86 -0.72
C ASN A 16 9.02 22.57 -0.22
N ASP A 17 10.13 22.76 0.50
CA ASP A 17 10.99 21.86 1.26
C ASP A 17 10.64 20.36 1.18
N VAL A 18 11.50 19.60 0.49
CA VAL A 18 11.31 18.18 0.22
C VAL A 18 11.43 17.40 1.53
N GLY A 19 10.30 17.15 2.20
CA GLY A 19 10.25 16.12 3.22
C GLY A 19 10.67 14.78 2.60
N SER A 20 11.54 14.04 3.28
CA SER A 20 12.00 12.71 2.84
C SER A 20 10.82 11.79 2.52
N VAL A 21 10.89 11.07 1.41
CA VAL A 21 9.87 10.10 0.99
C VAL A 21 10.30 8.71 1.41
N ASP A 22 9.54 8.12 2.33
CA ASP A 22 9.72 6.72 2.71
C ASP A 22 8.97 5.81 1.73
N VAL A 23 9.69 4.95 1.02
CA VAL A 23 9.13 3.94 0.09
C VAL A 23 9.22 2.57 0.75
N PHE A 24 8.08 1.91 0.93
CA PHE A 24 8.01 0.54 1.46
C PHE A 24 7.66 -0.44 0.36
N SER A 25 8.31 -1.60 0.37
CA SER A 25 7.97 -2.71 -0.52
C SER A 25 8.05 -4.05 0.19
N TRP A 26 7.16 -4.96 -0.20
CA TRP A 26 7.03 -6.30 0.37
C TRP A 26 7.24 -7.34 -0.73
N ILE A 27 8.24 -8.21 -0.58
CA ILE A 27 8.48 -9.30 -1.54
C ILE A 27 8.02 -10.65 -0.99
N ARG A 28 7.30 -11.43 -1.81
CA ARG A 28 6.89 -12.79 -1.45
C ARG A 28 8.05 -13.79 -1.45
N CYS A 29 8.86 -13.71 -2.50
CA CYS A 29 10.03 -14.56 -2.71
C CYS A 29 11.29 -13.71 -2.58
N LEU A 30 12.43 -14.31 -2.21
CA LEU A 30 13.71 -13.59 -2.11
C LEU A 30 14.31 -13.31 -3.51
N ASP A 31 13.56 -12.63 -4.36
CA ASP A 31 14.01 -12.12 -5.64
C ASP A 31 14.44 -10.67 -5.47
N LEU A 32 15.74 -10.44 -5.28
CA LEU A 32 16.28 -9.09 -5.09
C LEU A 32 16.34 -8.29 -6.40
N ARG A 33 16.13 -8.93 -7.56
CA ARG A 33 16.19 -8.25 -8.86
C ARG A 33 15.04 -7.26 -9.00
N THR A 34 13.85 -7.63 -8.54
CA THR A 34 12.66 -6.77 -8.60
C THR A 34 12.88 -5.52 -7.75
N LEU A 35 13.40 -5.68 -6.53
CA LEU A 35 13.79 -4.55 -5.67
C LEU A 35 14.87 -3.67 -6.29
N ALA A 36 15.87 -4.25 -6.96
CA ALA A 36 16.90 -3.47 -7.64
C ALA A 36 16.32 -2.63 -8.79
N VAL A 37 15.41 -3.22 -9.59
CA VAL A 37 14.71 -2.54 -10.68
C VAL A 37 13.79 -1.43 -10.13
N LEU A 38 13.02 -1.72 -9.08
CA LEU A 38 12.17 -0.74 -8.41
C LEU A 38 12.99 0.45 -7.90
N THR A 39 14.09 0.19 -7.18
CA THR A 39 14.97 1.24 -6.65
C THR A 39 15.52 2.10 -7.78
N ASN A 40 16.10 1.46 -8.80
CA ASN A 40 16.75 2.17 -9.89
C ASN A 40 15.76 2.99 -10.72
N SER A 41 14.59 2.43 -11.04
CA SER A 41 13.55 3.14 -11.78
C SER A 41 13.00 4.34 -11.00
N THR A 42 12.81 4.18 -9.69
CA THR A 42 12.38 5.27 -8.79
C THR A 42 13.43 6.38 -8.71
N LEU A 43 14.69 6.03 -8.45
CA LEU A 43 15.79 7.01 -8.34
C LEU A 43 16.07 7.74 -9.66
N SER A 44 16.06 7.02 -10.79
CA SER A 44 16.31 7.62 -12.11
C SER A 44 15.20 8.57 -12.58
N SER A 45 13.98 8.42 -12.04
CA SER A 45 12.84 9.30 -12.34
C SER A 45 12.71 10.47 -11.36
N SER A 46 13.47 10.44 -10.25
CA SER A 46 13.41 11.42 -9.17
C SER A 46 14.18 12.70 -9.52
N SER A 47 13.67 13.83 -9.05
CA SER A 47 14.39 15.10 -9.09
C SER A 47 15.34 15.29 -7.91
N ASP A 48 15.14 14.53 -6.83
CA ASP A 48 15.89 14.62 -5.59
C ASP A 48 16.10 13.22 -4.97
N PRO A 49 16.91 12.37 -5.62
CA PRO A 49 17.06 10.96 -5.24
C PRO A 49 17.62 10.76 -3.82
N HIS A 50 18.31 11.76 -3.28
CA HIS A 50 18.89 11.70 -1.93
C HIS A 50 17.84 11.81 -0.82
N ASN A 51 16.63 12.28 -1.14
CA ASN A 51 15.52 12.40 -0.20
C ASN A 51 14.55 11.21 -0.25
N ILE A 52 14.94 10.10 -0.89
CA ILE A 52 14.13 8.88 -0.97
C ILE A 52 14.79 7.76 -0.17
N SER A 53 14.07 7.25 0.84
CA SER A 53 14.52 6.16 1.69
C SER A 53 13.70 4.90 1.39
N PHE A 54 14.37 3.80 1.05
CA PHE A 54 13.72 2.55 0.72
C PHE A 54 13.71 1.57 1.91
N HIS A 55 12.57 0.95 2.16
CA HIS A 55 12.35 0.02 3.26
C HIS A 55 11.79 -1.30 2.73
N TYR A 56 12.65 -2.30 2.62
CA TYR A 56 12.30 -3.58 2.00
C TYR A 56 12.04 -4.67 3.02
N LEU A 57 10.88 -5.31 2.88
CA LEU A 57 10.45 -6.43 3.71
C LEU A 57 10.62 -7.74 2.94
N ILE A 58 11.60 -8.55 3.38
CA ILE A 58 11.97 -9.81 2.74
C ILE A 58 11.41 -11.02 3.50
N PRO A 59 11.14 -12.16 2.83
CA PRO A 59 10.55 -13.32 3.47
C PRO A 59 11.41 -13.89 4.60
N GLU A 60 10.75 -14.62 5.51
CA GLU A 60 11.42 -15.39 6.56
C GLU A 60 12.47 -16.35 5.98
N GLY A 61 13.61 -16.47 6.66
CA GLY A 61 14.74 -17.29 6.20
C GLY A 61 15.73 -16.56 5.29
N GLY A 62 15.39 -15.37 4.79
CA GLY A 62 16.37 -14.47 4.18
C GLY A 62 17.39 -13.98 5.20
N ASN A 63 18.66 -13.90 4.80
CA ASN A 63 19.68 -13.21 5.60
C ASN A 63 19.63 -11.72 5.28
N ASP A 64 18.99 -10.93 6.15
CA ASP A 64 18.81 -9.48 6.02
C ASP A 64 20.11 -8.76 5.66
N LYS A 65 21.22 -9.12 6.33
CA LYS A 65 22.55 -8.52 6.07
C LYS A 65 23.05 -8.87 4.67
N LEU A 66 22.98 -10.13 4.27
CA LEU A 66 23.45 -10.56 2.95
C LEU A 66 22.61 -9.90 1.83
N SER A 67 21.29 -9.86 1.99
CA SER A 67 20.39 -9.21 1.05
C SER A 67 20.65 -7.71 0.94
N TYR A 68 20.86 -7.03 2.08
CA TYR A 68 21.29 -5.64 2.14
C TYR A 68 22.58 -5.43 1.35
N PHE A 69 23.63 -6.22 1.62
CA PHE A 69 24.91 -6.08 0.93
C PHE A 69 24.78 -6.31 -0.58
N LYS A 70 24.01 -7.32 -1.02
CA LYS A 70 23.75 -7.56 -2.45
C LYS A 70 23.10 -6.36 -3.13
N LEU A 71 22.10 -5.75 -2.49
CA LEU A 71 21.44 -4.55 -3.02
C LEU A 71 22.40 -3.35 -3.02
N LYS A 72 23.16 -3.13 -1.95
CA LYS A 72 24.13 -2.03 -1.86
C LYS A 72 25.27 -2.12 -2.87
N VAL A 73 25.69 -3.33 -3.27
CA VAL A 73 26.68 -3.50 -4.36
C VAL A 73 26.13 -2.99 -5.69
N LEU A 74 24.84 -3.21 -5.96
CA LEU A 74 24.18 -2.74 -7.19
C LEU A 74 23.78 -1.26 -7.10
N LEU A 75 23.50 -0.78 -5.89
CA LEU A 75 22.93 0.53 -5.59
C LEU A 75 23.74 1.19 -4.45
N PRO A 76 25.00 1.59 -4.72
CA PRO A 76 25.92 2.05 -3.69
C PRO A 76 25.48 3.36 -3.02
N ASP A 77 24.78 4.23 -3.75
CA ASP A 77 24.39 5.56 -3.26
C ASP A 77 22.94 5.63 -2.76
N SER A 78 22.17 4.56 -2.89
CA SER A 78 20.77 4.54 -2.43
C SER A 78 20.67 4.45 -0.90
N ASP A 79 19.77 5.22 -0.30
CA ASP A 79 19.37 5.00 1.09
C ASP A 79 18.35 3.85 1.15
N LEU A 80 18.78 2.69 1.64
CA LEU A 80 17.89 1.54 1.76
C LEU A 80 18.12 0.77 3.06
N THR A 81 17.05 0.12 3.51
CA THR A 81 17.05 -0.81 4.64
C THR A 81 16.37 -2.11 4.21
N VAL A 82 16.86 -3.22 4.75
CA VAL A 82 16.30 -4.55 4.49
C VAL A 82 15.96 -5.17 5.84
N THR A 83 14.74 -5.65 5.97
CA THR A 83 14.21 -6.22 7.21
C THR A 83 13.40 -7.48 6.93
N SER A 84 13.56 -8.50 7.76
CA SER A 84 12.73 -9.69 7.69
C SER A 84 11.27 -9.40 8.06
N GLN A 85 10.34 -9.96 7.28
CA GLN A 85 8.90 -9.99 7.57
C GLN A 85 8.56 -10.65 8.91
N LYS A 86 9.49 -11.46 9.45
CA LYS A 86 9.40 -12.02 10.80
C LYS A 86 9.10 -10.95 11.85
N GLN A 87 9.69 -9.76 11.73
CA GLN A 87 9.48 -8.69 12.70
C GLN A 87 8.03 -8.19 12.74
N ILE A 88 7.32 -8.25 11.61
CA ILE A 88 5.90 -7.92 11.55
C ILE A 88 5.08 -9.11 12.06
N LYS A 89 5.38 -10.33 11.61
CA LYS A 89 4.71 -11.55 12.06
C LYS A 89 4.73 -11.71 13.58
N ASP A 90 5.89 -11.50 14.21
CA ASP A 90 6.07 -11.62 15.65
C ASP A 90 5.17 -10.61 16.42
N LYS A 91 4.81 -9.49 15.79
CA LYS A 91 3.87 -8.50 16.34
C LYS A 91 2.39 -8.84 16.07
N LEU A 92 2.09 -9.82 15.21
CA LEU A 92 0.72 -10.10 14.77
C LEU A 92 -0.11 -10.96 15.75
N ASN A 93 0.45 -11.48 16.85
CA ASN A 93 -0.25 -12.43 17.73
C ASN A 93 -1.04 -13.49 16.93
N VAL A 94 -0.31 -14.21 16.06
CA VAL A 94 -0.86 -15.14 15.06
C VAL A 94 -1.68 -16.28 15.65
N ALA A 95 -1.60 -16.52 16.96
CA ALA A 95 -2.46 -17.45 17.67
C ALA A 95 -3.93 -16.98 17.77
N THR A 96 -4.19 -15.68 17.59
CA THR A 96 -5.55 -15.13 17.56
C THR A 96 -6.16 -15.23 16.15
N PRO A 97 -7.50 -15.37 16.00
CA PRO A 97 -8.13 -15.40 14.68
C PRO A 97 -7.78 -14.20 13.80
N LYS A 98 -7.72 -13.00 14.39
CA LYS A 98 -7.32 -11.77 13.70
C LYS A 98 -5.85 -11.78 13.29
N GLY A 99 -4.97 -12.22 14.17
CA GLY A 99 -3.54 -12.34 13.87
C GLY A 99 -3.26 -13.37 12.78
N ASN A 100 -3.93 -14.52 12.85
CA ASN A 100 -3.85 -15.56 11.84
C ASN A 100 -4.34 -15.05 10.48
N PHE A 101 -5.51 -14.41 10.43
CA PHE A 101 -6.04 -13.81 9.19
C PHE A 101 -5.06 -12.83 8.55
N LEU A 102 -4.54 -11.89 9.34
CA LEU A 102 -3.57 -10.89 8.88
C LEU A 102 -2.30 -11.53 8.32
N TRP A 103 -1.88 -12.68 8.87
CA TRP A 103 -0.73 -13.40 8.38
C TRP A 103 -1.03 -14.28 7.17
N LEU A 104 -2.22 -14.88 7.07
CA LEU A 104 -2.62 -15.68 5.91
C LEU A 104 -2.66 -14.82 4.64
N PHE A 105 -3.20 -13.61 4.74
CA PHE A 105 -3.31 -12.64 3.64
C PHE A 105 -2.23 -11.56 3.69
N HIS A 106 -1.03 -11.90 4.16
CA HIS A 106 0.01 -10.89 4.43
C HIS A 106 0.53 -10.20 3.17
N ILE A 107 0.40 -10.82 2.00
CA ILE A 107 0.82 -10.23 0.72
C ILE A 107 -0.17 -9.14 0.32
N GLU A 108 -1.46 -9.49 0.25
CA GLU A 108 -2.55 -8.60 -0.12
C GLU A 108 -2.73 -7.47 0.91
N LEU A 109 -2.48 -7.76 2.19
CA LEU A 109 -2.60 -6.81 3.28
C LEU A 109 -1.27 -6.13 3.65
N SER A 110 -0.21 -6.36 2.89
CA SER A 110 1.12 -5.85 3.21
C SER A 110 1.16 -4.33 3.48
N PRO A 111 0.48 -3.44 2.73
CA PRO A 111 0.48 -2.00 3.03
C PRO A 111 -0.10 -1.70 4.42
N PHE A 112 -1.16 -2.41 4.81
CA PHE A 112 -1.83 -2.25 6.10
C PHE A 112 -1.01 -2.83 7.26
N LEU A 113 -0.35 -3.96 7.02
CA LEU A 113 0.59 -4.55 7.98
C LEU A 113 1.77 -3.62 8.26
N ILE A 114 2.34 -3.04 7.20
CA ILE A 114 3.39 -2.03 7.29
C ILE A 114 2.87 -0.84 8.09
N ALA A 115 1.71 -0.27 7.72
CA ALA A 115 1.14 0.89 8.40
C ALA A 115 0.93 0.67 9.91
N LYS A 116 0.46 -0.53 10.30
CA LYS A 116 0.31 -0.89 11.71
C LYS A 116 1.65 -0.97 12.44
N SER A 117 2.72 -1.36 11.75
CA SER A 117 4.06 -1.46 12.32
C SER A 117 4.84 -0.14 12.32
N GLN A 118 4.48 0.81 11.45
CA GLN A 118 5.18 2.07 11.19
C GLN A 118 4.38 3.30 11.65
N LEU A 119 3.69 3.23 12.79
CA LEU A 119 2.89 4.35 13.33
C LEU A 119 3.72 5.62 13.65
N SER A 120 5.05 5.46 13.76
CA SER A 120 6.01 6.56 13.87
C SER A 120 6.05 7.43 12.61
N LYS A 121 5.84 6.84 11.43
CA LYS A 121 5.81 7.55 10.16
C LYS A 121 4.54 8.37 10.03
N LYS A 122 4.68 9.62 9.56
CA LYS A 122 3.54 10.49 9.26
C LYS A 122 2.77 9.96 8.04
N ARG A 123 3.52 9.66 6.99
CA ARG A 123 3.05 9.07 5.73
C ARG A 123 4.16 8.22 5.12
N PHE A 124 3.82 7.32 4.20
CA PHE A 124 4.79 6.61 3.36
C PHE A 124 4.13 6.18 2.05
N VAL A 125 4.94 5.89 1.04
CA VAL A 125 4.47 5.30 -0.23
C VAL A 125 4.73 3.80 -0.18
N TYR A 126 3.70 3.00 -0.36
CA TYR A 126 3.85 1.57 -0.65
C TYR A 126 3.99 1.39 -2.16
N ILE A 127 4.96 0.58 -2.57
CA ILE A 127 5.13 0.18 -3.97
C ILE A 127 5.35 -1.33 -4.04
N ALA A 128 4.52 -2.03 -4.82
CA ALA A 128 4.69 -3.45 -5.13
C ALA A 128 6.07 -3.67 -5.77
N ALA A 129 6.75 -4.74 -5.36
CA ALA A 129 8.18 -4.91 -5.66
C ALA A 129 8.50 -5.10 -7.15
N ASP A 130 7.52 -5.52 -7.94
CA ASP A 130 7.58 -5.73 -9.39
C ASP A 130 7.11 -4.52 -10.20
N SER A 131 6.77 -3.41 -9.54
CA SER A 131 6.44 -2.15 -10.20
C SER A 131 7.68 -1.43 -10.74
N ILE A 132 7.48 -0.70 -11.84
CA ILE A 132 8.48 0.20 -12.44
C ILE A 132 7.97 1.63 -12.33
N ILE A 133 8.70 2.47 -11.59
CA ILE A 133 8.34 3.87 -11.42
C ILE A 133 8.99 4.71 -12.52
N LYS A 134 8.16 5.42 -13.29
CA LYS A 134 8.59 6.37 -14.34
C LYS A 134 8.27 7.82 -14.00
N GLY A 135 7.53 8.05 -12.92
CA GLY A 135 7.18 9.37 -12.42
C GLY A 135 8.00 9.75 -11.20
N LYS A 136 7.84 10.98 -10.73
CA LYS A 136 8.45 11.45 -9.49
C LYS A 136 7.67 10.92 -8.30
N VAL A 137 8.30 10.08 -7.48
CA VAL A 137 7.67 9.55 -6.26
C VAL A 137 7.43 10.64 -5.22
N GLU A 138 8.17 11.75 -5.32
CA GLU A 138 8.01 12.95 -4.50
C GLU A 138 6.64 13.60 -4.69
N ASP A 139 6.10 13.57 -5.91
CA ASP A 139 4.77 14.10 -6.19
C ASP A 139 3.69 13.28 -5.46
N LEU A 140 3.85 11.95 -5.43
CA LEU A 140 3.01 11.06 -4.63
C LEU A 140 3.15 11.37 -3.13
N GLY A 141 4.39 11.50 -2.63
CA GLY A 141 4.64 11.80 -1.22
C GLY A 141 4.05 13.13 -0.74
N ARG A 142 3.87 14.10 -1.65
CA ARG A 142 3.32 15.44 -1.38
C ARG A 142 1.81 15.54 -1.54
N MET A 143 1.17 14.54 -2.15
CA MET A 143 -0.27 14.56 -2.41
C MET A 143 -1.07 14.85 -1.14
N GLU A 144 -2.02 15.79 -1.23
CA GLU A 144 -2.89 16.13 -0.11
C GLU A 144 -4.02 15.11 -0.01
N LEU A 145 -4.00 14.32 1.07
CA LEU A 145 -5.08 13.35 1.34
C LEU A 145 -6.27 13.96 2.08
N GLY A 146 -6.20 15.23 2.51
CA GLY A 146 -7.24 15.84 3.32
C GLY A 146 -7.59 15.00 4.55
N GLY A 147 -8.85 14.55 4.64
CA GLY A 147 -9.34 13.66 5.70
C GLY A 147 -9.08 12.16 5.46
N TYR A 148 -8.61 11.76 4.28
CA TYR A 148 -8.41 10.37 3.92
C TYR A 148 -7.09 9.81 4.48
N ALA A 149 -7.09 8.50 4.72
CA ALA A 149 -5.93 7.77 5.21
C ALA A 149 -5.08 7.15 4.09
N ILE A 150 -5.64 7.02 2.89
CA ILE A 150 -5.03 6.29 1.78
C ILE A 150 -5.29 7.06 0.48
N GLY A 151 -4.24 7.25 -0.31
CA GLY A 151 -4.34 7.58 -1.73
C GLY A 151 -3.98 6.34 -2.55
N ALA A 152 -4.78 6.03 -3.56
CA ALA A 152 -4.59 4.87 -4.43
C ALA A 152 -4.78 5.28 -5.89
N VAL A 153 -4.18 4.53 -6.80
CA VAL A 153 -4.37 4.69 -8.24
C VAL A 153 -5.66 3.97 -8.64
N GLU A 154 -6.44 4.56 -9.55
CA GLU A 154 -7.61 3.90 -10.14
C GLU A 154 -7.18 3.09 -11.38
N ASP A 155 -7.58 1.82 -11.45
CA ASP A 155 -7.57 1.00 -12.66
C ASP A 155 -8.97 0.99 -13.29
N CYS A 156 -9.20 1.92 -14.22
CA CYS A 156 -10.46 2.04 -14.94
C CYS A 156 -10.59 1.05 -16.11
N SER A 157 -9.62 0.14 -16.32
CA SER A 157 -9.81 -1.00 -17.24
C SER A 157 -10.81 -2.02 -16.68
N LYS A 158 -11.08 -1.93 -15.37
CA LYS A 158 -12.01 -2.77 -14.62
C LYS A 158 -12.97 -1.90 -13.84
N ARG A 159 -14.24 -2.30 -13.83
CA ARG A 159 -15.30 -1.65 -13.06
C ARG A 159 -15.69 -2.49 -11.86
N LEU A 160 -16.26 -1.85 -10.86
CA LEU A 160 -16.82 -2.53 -9.69
C LEU A 160 -17.84 -3.62 -10.10
N SER A 161 -18.68 -3.32 -11.09
CA SER A 161 -19.68 -4.25 -11.63
C SER A 161 -19.09 -5.53 -12.23
N ASP A 162 -17.82 -5.51 -12.64
CA ASP A 162 -17.17 -6.68 -13.24
C ASP A 162 -16.80 -7.74 -12.18
N TYR A 163 -16.74 -7.33 -10.91
CA TYR A 163 -16.27 -8.17 -9.80
C TYR A 163 -17.36 -8.48 -8.78
N ILE A 164 -18.37 -7.61 -8.66
CA ILE A 164 -19.41 -7.76 -7.64
C ILE A 164 -20.78 -7.51 -8.27
N SER A 165 -21.71 -8.42 -8.01
CA SER A 165 -23.12 -8.22 -8.38
C SER A 165 -23.70 -7.02 -7.63
N MET A 166 -24.21 -6.04 -8.38
CA MET A 166 -24.84 -4.84 -7.81
C MET A 166 -26.09 -5.16 -6.99
N ASP A 167 -26.81 -6.23 -7.32
CA ASP A 167 -27.94 -6.72 -6.53
C ASP A 167 -27.49 -7.24 -5.16
N VAL A 168 -26.35 -7.95 -5.12
CA VAL A 168 -25.75 -8.43 -3.87
C VAL A 168 -25.27 -7.25 -3.02
N LEU A 169 -24.57 -6.27 -3.61
CA LEU A 169 -24.16 -5.06 -2.89
C LEU A 169 -25.37 -4.30 -2.35
N SER A 170 -26.41 -4.13 -3.14
CA SER A 170 -27.65 -3.45 -2.72
C SER A 170 -28.37 -4.20 -1.61
N ALA A 171 -28.35 -5.54 -1.63
CA ALA A 171 -28.87 -6.36 -0.54
C ALA A 171 -28.04 -6.19 0.74
N ILE A 172 -26.70 -6.16 0.61
CA ILE A 172 -25.79 -5.91 1.73
C ILE A 172 -25.99 -4.50 2.31
N GLN A 173 -26.19 -3.46 1.51
CA GLN A 173 -26.46 -2.11 2.02
C GLN A 173 -27.79 -2.03 2.79
N ARG A 174 -28.81 -2.75 2.30
CA ARG A 174 -30.11 -2.84 2.99
C ARG A 174 -30.02 -3.63 4.30
N ALA A 175 -29.32 -4.76 4.32
CA ALA A 175 -29.17 -5.61 5.50
C ALA A 175 -28.12 -5.08 6.50
N GLY A 176 -27.08 -4.44 5.97
CA GLY A 176 -25.88 -3.97 6.67
C GLY A 176 -26.03 -2.61 7.33
N ALA A 177 -27.26 -2.10 7.49
CA ALA A 177 -27.55 -0.90 8.28
C ALA A 177 -26.97 -0.94 9.71
N THR A 178 -26.57 -2.12 10.18
CA THR A 178 -25.89 -2.37 11.46
C THR A 178 -24.38 -2.08 11.47
N PHE A 179 -23.69 -2.08 10.32
CA PHE A 179 -22.23 -1.92 10.25
C PHE A 179 -21.85 -0.50 9.83
N SER A 180 -21.08 0.20 10.67
CA SER A 180 -20.70 1.61 10.41
C SER A 180 -19.80 1.81 9.18
N TRP A 181 -19.17 0.74 8.69
CA TRP A 181 -18.28 0.78 7.52
C TRP A 181 -18.99 0.44 6.19
N VAL A 182 -20.29 0.14 6.21
CA VAL A 182 -21.08 -0.03 4.99
C VAL A 182 -21.67 1.33 4.62
N PRO A 183 -21.29 1.94 3.48
CA PRO A 183 -21.84 3.20 3.02
C PRO A 183 -23.35 3.12 2.83
N LYS A 184 -24.05 4.22 3.15
CA LYS A 184 -25.50 4.33 2.93
C LYS A 184 -25.82 4.74 1.50
N GLU A 185 -24.91 5.48 0.89
CA GLU A 185 -25.01 5.91 -0.50
C GLU A 185 -24.84 4.70 -1.43
N PRO A 186 -25.67 4.57 -2.48
CA PRO A 186 -25.51 3.51 -3.46
C PRO A 186 -24.10 3.48 -4.05
N TYR A 187 -23.55 2.27 -4.21
CA TYR A 187 -22.30 2.10 -4.92
C TYR A 187 -22.46 2.51 -6.39
N ASN A 188 -21.47 3.21 -6.93
CA ASN A 188 -21.40 3.48 -8.36
C ASN A 188 -20.89 2.23 -9.08
N GLU A 189 -21.72 1.61 -9.91
CA GLU A 189 -21.36 0.42 -10.68
C GLU A 189 -20.21 0.69 -11.66
N ASP A 190 -20.13 1.92 -12.16
CA ASP A 190 -19.08 2.39 -13.08
C ASP A 190 -17.82 2.86 -12.36
N ALA A 191 -17.72 2.67 -11.04
CA ALA A 191 -16.51 3.03 -10.30
C ALA A 191 -15.32 2.18 -10.79
N CYS A 192 -14.21 2.85 -11.04
CA CYS A 192 -12.94 2.18 -11.31
C CYS A 192 -12.49 1.39 -10.08
N LEU A 193 -11.81 0.27 -10.31
CA LEU A 193 -11.17 -0.43 -9.21
C LEU A 193 -9.92 0.31 -8.74
N LEU A 194 -9.50 0.02 -7.52
CA LEU A 194 -8.23 0.51 -6.99
C LEU A 194 -7.11 -0.44 -7.35
N ASP A 195 -6.00 0.12 -7.80
CA ASP A 195 -4.72 -0.56 -7.93
C ASP A 195 -3.98 -0.47 -6.58
N PHE A 196 -3.57 -1.62 -6.06
CA PHE A 196 -2.86 -1.75 -4.79
C PHE A 196 -1.34 -1.72 -4.95
N ASP A 197 -0.84 -1.65 -6.18
CA ASP A 197 0.59 -1.66 -6.48
C ASP A 197 1.27 -0.36 -6.07
N VAL A 198 0.55 0.77 -6.03
CA VAL A 198 1.07 2.07 -5.59
C VAL A 198 0.07 2.77 -4.68
N LEU A 199 0.43 2.92 -3.40
CA LEU A 199 -0.44 3.53 -2.39
C LEU A 199 0.32 4.60 -1.60
N LEU A 200 -0.31 5.75 -1.36
CA LEU A 200 0.11 6.69 -0.33
C LEU A 200 -0.64 6.38 0.97
N MET A 201 0.08 6.12 2.05
CA MET A 201 -0.49 5.69 3.32
C MET A 201 -0.24 6.74 4.41
N GLU A 202 -1.28 7.13 5.14
CA GLU A 202 -1.21 7.90 6.40
C GLU A 202 -1.66 7.02 7.58
N PRO A 203 -0.73 6.30 8.25
CA PRO A 203 -1.08 5.24 9.20
C PRO A 203 -1.97 5.68 10.35
N ARG A 204 -1.82 6.93 10.82
CA ARG A 204 -2.55 7.47 11.97
C ARG A 204 -4.02 7.77 11.67
N LYS A 205 -4.38 7.89 10.39
CA LYS A 205 -5.75 8.14 9.95
C LYS A 205 -6.52 6.85 9.64
N LEU A 206 -5.85 5.68 9.64
CA LEU A 206 -6.52 4.41 9.37
C LEU A 206 -7.59 4.12 10.44
N GLU A 207 -8.80 3.79 9.98
CA GLU A 207 -9.89 3.46 10.89
C GLU A 207 -9.59 2.19 11.69
N LYS A 208 -9.96 2.20 12.97
CA LYS A 208 -9.78 1.05 13.87
C LYS A 208 -10.54 -0.19 13.38
N THR A 209 -11.64 0.01 12.67
CA THR A 209 -12.54 -1.01 12.12
C THR A 209 -12.06 -1.60 10.80
N LEU A 210 -11.06 -1.02 10.14
CA LEU A 210 -10.64 -1.41 8.79
C LEU A 210 -10.29 -2.90 8.67
N ILE A 211 -9.50 -3.45 9.60
CA ILE A 211 -9.17 -4.88 9.54
C ILE A 211 -10.40 -5.75 9.77
N THR A 212 -11.33 -5.30 10.62
CA THR A 212 -12.57 -6.03 10.87
C THR A 212 -13.47 -6.03 9.64
N SER A 213 -13.55 -4.91 8.90
CA SER A 213 -14.33 -4.85 7.66
C SER A 213 -13.71 -5.71 6.57
N ILE A 214 -12.39 -5.70 6.41
CA ILE A 214 -11.68 -6.59 5.47
C ILE A 214 -11.95 -8.07 5.81
N MET A 215 -11.83 -8.45 7.09
CA MET A 215 -12.14 -9.80 7.55
C MET A 215 -13.58 -10.21 7.23
N TRP A 216 -14.54 -9.30 7.38
CA TRP A 216 -15.94 -9.55 7.08
C TRP A 216 -16.16 -9.85 5.59
N TRP A 217 -15.50 -9.11 4.69
CA TRP A 217 -15.56 -9.40 3.26
C TRP A 217 -14.84 -10.70 2.87
N ALA A 218 -13.78 -11.04 3.59
CA ALA A 218 -12.95 -12.21 3.30
C ALA A 218 -13.41 -13.51 4.01
N THR A 219 -14.53 -13.51 4.75
CA THR A 219 -14.98 -14.71 5.48
C THR A 219 -15.18 -15.92 4.57
N GLY A 220 -15.57 -15.71 3.32
CA GLY A 220 -15.71 -16.79 2.33
C GLY A 220 -14.38 -17.42 1.90
N CYS A 221 -13.28 -16.67 1.95
CA CYS A 221 -11.94 -17.18 1.61
C CYS A 221 -11.33 -18.03 2.73
N LEU A 222 -11.77 -17.86 3.98
CA LEU A 222 -11.30 -18.63 5.14
C LEU A 222 -11.94 -20.02 5.26
N GLN A 223 -13.00 -20.30 4.48
CA GLN A 223 -13.72 -21.57 4.50
C GLN A 223 -13.20 -22.60 3.50
N GLN A 224 -12.14 -22.28 2.74
CA GLN A 224 -11.43 -23.20 1.85
C GLN A 224 -10.18 -23.74 2.53
#